data_AF-A0A0G1LPB2-F1
#
_entry.id   AF-A0A0G1LPB2-F1
#
_cell.length_a   1.000
_cell.length_b   1.000
_cell.length_c   1.000
_cell.angle_alpha   90.00
_cell.angle_beta   90.00
_cell.angle_gamma   90.00
#
_symmetry.space_group_name_H-M   'P 1'
#
loop_
_entity.id
_entity.type
_entity.pdbx_description
1 polymer ?
#
loop_
_entity_poly.entity_id
_entity_poly.type
_entity_poly.pdbx_seq_one_letter_code
_entity_poly.pdbx_strand_id
1 'polypeptide(L)'
;MTLSDIQTKTGKFTIAACDQRASLATMLGVDPMSESGKSTLERVKTVFMETFSPICSGVLVDPEFGMPSLEKKGRSGLLLTLEKPPYSSFLGMELRRQKYSCGTTH
;
A
#
# COMPACT_ATOMS: atom_id res chain seq x y z
N MET A 1 7.33 -7.88 -20.78
CA MET A 1 7.64 -8.50 -19.49
C MET A 1 7.40 -9.98 -19.60
N THR A 2 8.37 -10.79 -19.18
CA THR A 2 8.20 -12.24 -19.04
C THR A 2 8.17 -12.58 -17.55
N LEU A 3 7.63 -13.74 -17.18
CA LEU A 3 7.66 -14.20 -15.78
C LEU A 3 9.08 -14.26 -15.21
N SER A 4 10.09 -14.39 -16.06
CA SER A 4 11.51 -14.37 -15.71
C SER A 4 11.95 -13.05 -15.04
N ASP A 5 11.25 -11.93 -15.31
CA ASP A 5 11.60 -10.60 -14.78
C ASP A 5 11.34 -10.48 -13.25
N ILE A 6 10.50 -11.37 -12.70
CA ILE A 6 10.15 -11.42 -11.27
C ILE A 6 10.69 -12.68 -10.57
N GLN A 7 11.52 -13.47 -11.26
CA GLN A 7 12.13 -14.70 -10.74
C GLN A 7 13.58 -14.49 -10.32
N THR A 8 14.05 -15.30 -9.37
CA THR A 8 15.47 -15.44 -9.09
C THR A 8 16.16 -16.23 -10.21
N LYS A 9 17.50 -16.20 -10.24
CA LYS A 9 18.30 -17.03 -11.16
C LYS A 9 18.05 -18.54 -11.02
N THR A 10 17.52 -18.97 -9.88
CA THR A 10 17.16 -20.38 -9.61
C THR A 10 15.70 -20.70 -9.90
N GLY A 11 14.95 -19.77 -10.51
CA GLY A 11 13.54 -19.95 -10.86
C GLY A 11 12.58 -19.83 -9.68
N LYS A 12 13.02 -19.28 -8.54
CA LYS A 12 12.17 -19.06 -7.35
C LYS A 12 11.54 -17.67 -7.37
N PHE A 13 10.43 -17.51 -6.68
CA PHE A 13 9.81 -16.20 -6.45
C PHE A 13 10.03 -15.74 -5.02
N THR A 14 10.64 -14.58 -4.87
CA THR A 14 10.86 -13.89 -3.60
C THR A 14 10.27 -12.50 -3.74
N ILE A 15 8.95 -12.41 -3.58
CA ILE A 15 8.19 -11.20 -3.85
C ILE A 15 7.79 -10.54 -2.52
N ALA A 16 8.10 -9.26 -2.36
CA ALA A 16 7.61 -8.47 -1.24
C ALA A 16 6.33 -7.75 -1.64
N ALA A 17 5.28 -7.83 -0.83
CA ALA A 17 3.98 -7.22 -1.12
C ALA A 17 3.69 -6.06 -0.15
N CYS A 18 3.39 -4.89 -0.71
CA CYS A 18 2.90 -3.70 -0.01
C CYS A 18 1.80 -3.01 -0.82
N ASP A 19 0.74 -3.74 -1.14
CA ASP A 19 -0.46 -3.23 -1.82
C ASP A 19 -1.59 -2.86 -0.84
N GLN A 20 -1.33 -2.95 0.47
CA GLN A 20 -2.28 -2.54 1.49
C GLN A 20 -2.55 -1.04 1.43
N ARG A 21 -3.83 -0.67 1.46
CA ARG A 21 -4.33 0.71 1.52
C ARG A 21 -4.96 0.99 2.88
N ALA A 22 -6.28 0.81 3.00
CA ALA A 22 -7.02 1.08 4.23
C ALA A 22 -6.50 0.32 5.47
N SER A 23 -6.04 -0.92 5.31
CA SER A 23 -5.46 -1.68 6.42
C SER A 23 -4.13 -1.09 6.91
N LEU A 24 -3.28 -0.61 6.00
CA LEU A 24 -2.06 0.11 6.36
C LEU A 24 -2.38 1.44 7.04
N ALA A 25 -3.36 2.18 6.51
CA ALA A 25 -3.81 3.44 7.13
C ALA A 25 -4.36 3.22 8.54
N THR A 26 -5.15 2.16 8.74
CA THR A 26 -5.68 1.76 10.06
C THR A 26 -4.55 1.40 11.02
N MET A 27 -3.55 0.63 10.55
CA MET A 27 -2.38 0.24 11.35
C MET A 27 -1.54 1.45 11.78
N LEU A 28 -1.45 2.47 10.93
CA LEU A 28 -0.70 3.70 11.21
C LEU A 28 -1.53 4.77 11.94
N GLY A 29 -2.84 4.56 12.11
CA GLY A 29 -3.74 5.52 12.73
C GLY A 29 -3.91 6.83 11.92
N VAL A 30 -3.79 6.76 10.59
CA VAL A 30 -3.90 7.92 9.70
C VAL A 30 -5.16 7.85 8.84
N ASP A 31 -5.71 9.01 8.49
CA ASP A 31 -6.80 9.12 7.51
C ASP A 31 -6.21 9.13 6.08
N PRO A 32 -6.44 8.10 5.25
CA PRO A 32 -5.90 8.03 3.89
C PRO A 32 -6.46 9.11 2.95
N MET A 33 -7.56 9.77 3.33
CA MET A 33 -8.15 10.86 2.54
C MET A 33 -7.54 12.22 2.87
N SER A 34 -6.95 12.37 4.06
CA SER A 34 -6.24 13.57 4.50
C SER A 34 -4.88 13.71 3.81
N GLU A 35 -4.44 14.94 3.54
CA GLU A 35 -3.15 15.19 2.89
C GLU A 35 -1.96 14.62 3.69
N SER A 36 -1.98 14.77 5.02
CA SER A 36 -0.94 14.22 5.90
C SER A 36 -0.95 12.69 5.92
N GLY A 37 -2.12 12.05 5.88
CA GLY A 37 -2.24 10.60 5.82
C GLY A 37 -1.77 10.04 4.48
N LYS A 38 -2.11 10.69 3.35
CA LYS A 38 -1.59 10.33 2.01
C LYS A 38 -0.07 10.38 2.00
N SER A 39 0.51 11.49 2.43
CA SER A 39 1.97 11.67 2.49
C SER A 39 2.64 10.62 3.39
N THR A 40 2.01 10.26 4.51
CA THR A 40 2.51 9.21 5.41
C THR A 40 2.51 7.84 4.72
N LEU A 41 1.43 7.48 4.04
CA LEU A 41 1.31 6.21 3.31
C LEU A 41 2.32 6.11 2.17
N GLU A 42 2.47 7.17 1.38
CA GLU A 42 3.48 7.26 0.32
C GLU A 42 4.89 7.12 0.88
N ARG A 43 5.18 7.77 2.02
CA ARG A 43 6.50 7.68 2.65
C ARG A 43 6.82 6.27 3.12
N VAL A 44 5.86 5.58 3.74
CA VAL A 44 6.03 4.17 4.15
C VAL A 44 6.29 3.27 2.95
N LYS A 45 5.54 3.45 1.86
CA LYS A 45 5.72 2.68 0.62
C LYS A 45 7.06 2.99 -0.06
N THR A 46 7.53 4.22 0.04
CA THR A 46 8.87 4.62 -0.42
C THR A 46 9.96 3.89 0.35
N VAL A 47 9.89 3.88 1.68
CA VAL A 47 10.87 3.16 2.53
C VAL A 47 10.81 1.65 2.28
N PHE A 48 9.62 1.08 2.11
CA PHE A 48 9.44 -0.31 1.72
C PHE A 48 10.16 -0.61 0.38
N MET A 49 9.96 0.24 -0.63
CA MET A 49 10.60 0.07 -1.93
C MET A 49 12.13 0.13 -1.83
N GLU A 50 12.67 1.13 -1.14
CA GLU A 50 14.12 1.29 -0.92
C GLU A 50 14.74 0.06 -0.22
N THR A 51 13.99 -0.54 0.72
CA THR A 51 14.49 -1.64 1.54
C THR A 51 14.40 -2.99 0.84
N PHE A 52 13.27 -3.30 0.20
CA PHE A 52 12.99 -4.65 -0.30
C PHE A 52 13.31 -4.84 -1.78
N SER A 53 13.16 -3.82 -2.63
CA SER A 53 13.44 -3.95 -4.06
C SER A 53 14.89 -4.33 -4.43
N PRO A 54 15.93 -4.10 -3.59
CA PRO A 54 17.28 -4.59 -3.88
C PRO A 54 17.48 -6.08 -3.59
N ILE A 55 16.69 -6.66 -2.67
CA ILE A 55 16.89 -8.02 -2.13
C ILE A 55 15.82 -9.02 -2.57
N CYS A 56 14.70 -8.55 -3.12
CA CYS A 56 13.60 -9.36 -3.62
C CYS A 56 13.66 -9.51 -5.15
N SER A 57 13.14 -10.63 -5.65
CA SER A 57 13.00 -10.86 -7.09
C SER A 57 11.86 -10.01 -7.69
N GLY A 58 10.87 -9.64 -6.89
CA GLY A 58 9.77 -8.78 -7.30
C GLY A 58 9.20 -7.98 -6.13
N VAL A 59 8.47 -6.91 -6.46
CA VAL A 59 7.67 -6.13 -5.49
C VAL A 59 6.26 -5.93 -6.03
N LEU A 60 5.26 -6.03 -5.16
CA LEU A 60 3.85 -5.77 -5.46
C LEU A 60 3.40 -4.51 -4.71
N VAL A 61 2.91 -3.51 -5.45
CA VAL A 61 2.43 -2.24 -4.89
C VAL A 61 1.10 -1.81 -5.50
N ASP A 62 0.33 -1.00 -4.78
CA ASP A 62 -0.88 -0.38 -5.31
C ASP A 62 -0.55 0.89 -6.14
N PRO A 63 -1.38 1.23 -7.13
CA PRO A 63 -1.16 2.41 -7.97
C PRO A 63 -1.55 3.74 -7.29
N GLU A 64 -2.15 3.72 -6.10
CA GLU A 64 -2.71 4.93 -5.47
C GLU A 64 -1.66 5.66 -4.62
N PHE A 65 -0.96 4.93 -3.76
CA PHE A 65 0.09 5.44 -2.87
C PHE A 65 1.48 4.87 -3.23
N GLY A 66 1.55 3.82 -4.04
CA GLY A 66 2.79 3.15 -4.40
C GLY A 66 3.51 3.77 -5.59
N MET A 67 2.86 4.58 -6.42
CA MET A 67 3.47 5.16 -7.62
C MET A 67 4.70 6.05 -7.34
N PRO A 68 4.68 6.95 -6.35
CA PRO A 68 5.86 7.76 -6.02
C PRO A 68 7.08 6.92 -5.60
N SER A 69 6.85 5.74 -5.00
CA SER A 69 7.93 4.87 -4.55
C SER A 69 8.75 4.28 -5.69
N LEU A 70 8.19 4.22 -6.92
CA LEU A 70 8.85 3.60 -8.07
C LEU A 70 10.16 4.29 -8.47
N GLU A 71 10.32 5.58 -8.18
CA GLU A 71 11.57 6.31 -8.39
C GLU A 71 12.75 5.73 -7.58
N LYS A 72 12.44 5.06 -6.46
CA LYS A 72 13.43 4.45 -5.56
C LYS A 72 13.58 2.95 -5.78
N LYS A 73 12.92 2.40 -6.80
CA LYS A 73 12.95 0.97 -7.08
C LYS A 73 14.33 0.53 -7.56
N GLY A 74 14.89 -0.47 -6.88
CA GLY A 74 16.08 -1.19 -7.25
C GLY A 74 15.83 -2.23 -8.36
N ARG A 75 16.54 -3.35 -8.27
CA ARG A 75 16.67 -4.34 -9.36
C ARG A 75 15.53 -5.35 -9.48
N SER A 76 14.56 -5.35 -8.56
CA SER A 76 13.43 -6.30 -8.59
C SER A 76 12.55 -6.13 -9.84
N GLY A 77 11.76 -7.14 -10.20
CA GLY A 77 10.59 -6.94 -11.06
C GLY A 77 9.49 -6.15 -10.32
N LEU A 78 8.47 -5.70 -11.07
CA LEU A 78 7.36 -4.90 -10.54
C LEU A 78 6.02 -5.53 -10.88
N LEU A 79 5.15 -5.62 -9.88
CA LEU A 79 3.75 -6.02 -9.97
C LEU A 79 2.89 -4.86 -9.45
N LEU A 80 1.80 -4.57 -10.15
CA LEU A 80 0.83 -3.56 -9.75
C LEU A 80 -0.52 -4.22 -9.50
N THR A 81 -1.14 -3.89 -8.37
CA THR A 81 -2.48 -4.38 -8.05
C THR A 81 -3.52 -3.71 -8.96
N LEU A 82 -4.43 -4.50 -9.54
CA LEU A 82 -5.53 -4.02 -10.40
C LEU A 82 -6.86 -3.86 -9.64
N GLU A 83 -6.93 -4.33 -8.39
CA GLU A 83 -8.16 -4.29 -7.61
C GLU A 83 -8.59 -2.86 -7.25
N LYS A 84 -9.85 -2.55 -7.54
CA LYS A 84 -10.47 -1.29 -7.09
C LYS A 84 -10.51 -1.25 -5.56
N PRO A 85 -10.19 -0.11 -4.95
CA PRO A 85 -10.26 0.02 -3.50
C PRO A 85 -11.71 -0.11 -3.04
N PRO A 86 -11.98 -0.85 -1.94
CA PRO A 86 -13.29 -0.83 -1.31
C PRO A 86 -13.48 0.45 -0.48
N TYR A 87 -13.23 1.65 -1.02
CA TYR A 87 -13.49 2.90 -0.29
C TYR A 87 -14.99 3.10 0.02
N SER A 88 -15.88 2.40 -0.70
CA SER A 88 -17.32 2.41 -0.41
C SER A 88 -17.66 1.92 1.01
N SER A 89 -16.83 1.07 1.64
CA SER A 89 -17.03 0.66 3.03
C SER A 89 -16.36 1.60 4.03
N PHE A 90 -15.26 2.27 3.67
CA PHE A 90 -14.58 3.24 4.54
C PHE A 90 -15.45 4.47 4.80
N LEU A 91 -16.11 5.01 3.76
CA LEU A 91 -17.10 6.08 3.90
C LEU A 91 -18.25 5.66 4.83
N GLY A 92 -18.65 4.38 4.78
CA GLY A 92 -19.68 3.80 5.65
C GLY A 92 -19.22 3.57 7.10
N MET A 93 -17.93 3.29 7.34
CA MET A 93 -17.37 3.12 8.68
C MET A 93 -17.20 4.47 9.39
N GLU A 94 -16.75 5.52 8.70
CA GLU A 94 -16.65 6.88 9.25
C GLU A 94 -18.04 7.42 9.66
N LEU A 95 -19.04 7.21 8.80
CA LEU A 95 -20.44 7.56 9.08
C LEU A 95 -21.02 6.76 10.26
N ARG A 96 -20.62 5.49 10.45
CA ARG A 96 -21.01 4.71 11.64
C ARG A 96 -20.30 5.23 12.88
N ARG A 97 -19.00 5.53 12.82
CA ARG A 97 -18.22 6.05 13.95
C ARG A 97 -18.76 7.40 14.44
N GLN A 98 -19.12 8.30 13.52
CA GLN A 98 -19.78 9.57 13.88
C GLN A 98 -21.18 9.36 14.49
N LYS A 99 -21.99 8.43 13.95
CA LYS A 99 -23.31 8.12 14.53
C LYS A 99 -23.25 7.57 15.96
N TYR A 100 -22.22 6.81 16.31
CA TYR A 100 -22.06 6.26 17.66
C TYR A 100 -21.24 7.15 18.62
N SER A 101 -20.59 8.21 18.12
CA SER A 101 -19.88 9.19 18.95
C SER A 101 -20.79 10.32 19.48
N CYS A 102 -21.97 10.53 18.89
CA CYS A 102 -22.91 11.60 19.27
C CYS A 102 -24.08 11.10 20.14
N GLY A 103 -23.92 9.94 20.81
CA GLY A 103 -24.96 9.30 21.62
C GLY A 103 -24.67 9.21 23.12
N THR A 104 -23.59 9.84 23.61
CA THR A 104 -23.21 9.77 25.04
C THR A 104 -22.94 11.16 25.61
N THR A 105 -23.99 11.95 25.76
CA THR A 105 -24.04 13.05 26.73
C THR A 105 -25.45 13.09 27.30
N HIS A 106 -25.50 12.91 28.63
CA HIS A 106 -26.59 13.00 29.60
C HIS A 106 -27.98 13.47 29.13
#